data_AF-A0A3N5FH80-F1
#
_entry.id   AF-A0A3N5FH80-F1
#
_cell.length_a   1.000
_cell.length_b   1.000
_cell.length_c   1.000
_cell.angle_alpha   90.00
_cell.angle_beta   90.00
_cell.angle_gamma   90.00
#
_symmetry.space_group_name_H-M   'P 1'
#
loop_
_entity.id
_entity.type
_entity.pdbx_description
1 polymer ?
#
loop_
_entity_poly.entity_id
_entity_poly.type
_entity_poly.pdbx_seq_one_letter_code
_entity_poly.pdbx_strand_id
1 'polypeptide(L)'
;MNIEVPETVRQQTNRCPYNFACLAAGIHGGKAKCKIDYINGRNVLILAVSEGLFSCPYRISFGDRQICFCPVHYYLYSAGFFKTI
;
A
#
# COMPACT_ATOMS: atom_id res chain seq x y z
N MET A 1 -15.64 3.46 10.09
CA MET A 1 -15.88 3.04 8.70
C MET A 1 -14.61 2.39 8.15
N ASN A 2 -14.63 1.08 7.90
CA ASN A 2 -13.51 0.44 7.21
C ASN A 2 -13.58 0.79 5.72
N ILE A 3 -12.43 0.93 5.08
CA ILE A 3 -12.37 1.10 3.64
C ILE A 3 -12.65 -0.27 3.00
N GLU A 4 -13.69 -0.33 2.19
CA GLU A 4 -13.99 -1.53 1.42
C GLU A 4 -13.13 -1.57 0.15
N VAL A 5 -12.65 -2.77 -0.18
CA VAL A 5 -11.94 -3.04 -1.42
C VAL A 5 -12.58 -4.27 -2.08
N PRO A 6 -12.56 -4.36 -3.42
CA PRO A 6 -13.11 -5.52 -4.12
C PRO A 6 -12.52 -6.84 -3.62
N GLU A 7 -13.34 -7.89 -3.60
CA GLU A 7 -12.91 -9.22 -3.16
C GLU A 7 -11.72 -9.75 -3.98
N THR A 8 -11.66 -9.43 -5.27
CA THR A 8 -10.52 -9.74 -6.14
C THR A 8 -9.21 -9.12 -5.64
N VAL A 9 -9.25 -7.89 -5.13
CA VAL A 9 -8.08 -7.20 -4.55
C VAL A 9 -7.65 -7.85 -3.23
N ARG A 10 -8.62 -8.34 -2.44
CA ARG A 10 -8.34 -9.11 -1.21
C ARG A 10 -7.64 -10.42 -1.51
N GLN A 11 -8.16 -11.18 -2.46
CA GLN A 11 -7.60 -12.47 -2.87
C GLN A 11 -6.17 -12.35 -3.42
N GLN A 12 -5.88 -11.27 -4.17
CA GLN A 12 -4.51 -10.97 -4.63
C GLN A 12 -3.56 -10.56 -3.49
N THR A 13 -4.09 -10.10 -2.36
CA THR A 13 -3.33 -9.64 -1.19
C THR A 13 -3.19 -10.73 -0.11
N ASN A 14 -2.99 -11.98 -0.54
CA ASN A 14 -2.92 -13.17 0.30
C ASN A 14 -1.64 -13.36 1.15
N ARG A 15 -0.62 -12.50 0.98
CA ARG A 15 0.65 -12.56 1.73
C ARG A 15 0.77 -11.47 2.78
N CYS A 16 -0.29 -10.72 3.08
CA CYS A 16 -0.21 -9.60 4.01
C CYS A 16 -0.15 -10.09 5.48
N PRO A 17 0.97 -9.94 6.20
CA PRO A 17 1.07 -10.44 7.57
C PRO A 17 0.39 -9.53 8.58
N TYR A 18 -0.23 -8.44 8.13
CA TYR A 18 -0.92 -7.45 8.96
C TYR A 18 -2.43 -7.49 8.79
N ASN A 19 -2.97 -8.57 8.21
CA ASN A 19 -4.41 -8.81 8.04
C ASN A 19 -5.19 -7.55 7.58
N PHE A 20 -4.71 -6.90 6.52
CA PHE A 20 -5.35 -5.71 5.94
C PHE A 20 -5.53 -4.54 6.92
N ALA A 21 -4.65 -4.37 7.92
CA ALA A 21 -4.73 -3.29 8.89
C ALA A 21 -4.83 -1.87 8.27
N CYS A 22 -4.34 -1.69 7.04
CA CYS A 22 -4.48 -0.43 6.30
C CYS A 22 -5.92 -0.07 5.91
N LEU A 23 -6.86 -1.03 5.93
CA LEU A 23 -8.29 -0.82 5.68
C LEU A 23 -9.07 -0.39 6.93
N ALA A 24 -8.47 -0.50 8.12
CA ALA A 24 -9.12 -0.08 9.36
C ALA A 24 -9.43 1.44 9.35
N ALA A 25 -10.45 1.87 10.09
CA ALA A 25 -10.73 3.29 10.34
C ALA A 25 -9.94 3.81 11.56
N GLY A 26 -9.51 5.08 11.56
CA GLY A 26 -9.02 5.78 12.76
C GLY A 26 -7.53 6.15 12.76
N ILE A 27 -6.92 6.40 13.92
CA ILE A 27 -5.57 6.99 14.07
C ILE A 27 -4.46 6.11 13.46
N HIS A 28 -4.70 4.80 13.42
CA HIS A 28 -3.86 3.78 12.77
C HIS A 28 -4.44 3.25 11.45
N GLY A 29 -5.67 3.66 11.14
CA GLY A 29 -6.41 3.33 9.94
C GLY A 29 -6.14 4.35 8.83
N GLY A 30 -5.87 3.90 7.61
CA GLY A 30 -5.56 4.82 6.51
C GLY A 30 -4.18 5.48 6.57
N LYS A 31 -3.29 5.11 7.51
CA LYS A 31 -1.86 5.42 7.35
C LYS A 31 -1.21 4.30 6.56
N ALA A 32 -1.11 4.48 5.25
CA ALA A 32 -0.22 3.65 4.46
C ALA A 32 1.16 3.67 5.13
N LYS A 33 1.60 2.53 5.68
CA LYS A 33 2.96 2.40 6.24
C LYS A 33 4.06 2.68 5.21
N CYS A 34 3.67 2.71 3.95
CA CYS A 34 4.51 3.08 2.82
C CYS A 34 4.08 4.48 2.36
N LYS A 35 4.99 5.45 2.44
CA LYS A 35 4.83 6.73 1.74
C LYS A 35 5.04 6.48 0.24
N ILE A 36 4.05 6.79 -0.59
CA ILE A 36 4.15 6.61 -2.05
C ILE A 36 4.66 7.91 -2.65
N ASP A 37 5.67 7.80 -3.51
CA ASP A 37 6.22 8.89 -4.31
C ASP A 37 5.54 8.97 -5.68
N TYR A 38 5.30 7.81 -6.32
CA TYR A 38 4.78 7.77 -7.67
C TYR A 38 4.02 6.46 -7.98
N ILE A 39 3.01 6.54 -8.86
CA ILE A 39 2.26 5.39 -9.38
C ILE A 39 2.64 5.21 -10.85
N ASN A 40 3.21 4.07 -11.22
CA ASN A 40 3.61 3.79 -12.61
C ASN A 40 2.42 3.43 -13.52
N GLY A 41 1.25 3.13 -12.94
CA GLY A 41 0.04 2.74 -13.68
C GLY A 41 -0.04 1.24 -14.03
N ARG A 42 0.92 0.44 -13.57
CA ARG A 42 0.99 -1.02 -13.79
C ARG A 42 0.98 -1.84 -12.50
N ASN A 43 0.08 -1.56 -11.56
CA ASN A 43 0.07 -2.20 -10.23
C ASN A 43 1.39 -2.01 -9.43
N VAL A 44 2.17 -0.98 -9.77
CA VAL A 44 3.46 -0.67 -9.15
C VAL A 44 3.39 0.69 -8.49
N LEU A 45 3.69 0.72 -7.20
CA LEU A 45 3.86 1.93 -6.41
C LEU A 45 5.35 2.13 -6.12
N ILE A 46 5.89 3.28 -6.47
CA ILE A 46 7.23 3.70 -6.07
C ILE A 46 7.10 4.38 -4.71
N LEU A 47 7.86 3.90 -3.72
CA LEU A 47 7.86 4.44 -2.38
C LEU A 47 8.81 5.64 -2.30
N ALA A 48 8.40 6.68 -1.59
CA ALA A 48 9.30 7.74 -1.19
C ALA A 48 10.34 7.12 -0.26
N VAL A 49 11.62 7.44 -0.50
CA VAL A 49 12.71 6.95 0.32
C VAL A 49 12.52 7.48 1.74
N SER A 50 12.06 6.64 2.67
CA SER A 50 12.15 6.95 4.09
C SER A 50 12.00 5.70 4.96
N GLU A 51 13.05 5.53 5.77
CA GLU A 51 13.07 5.08 7.17
C GLU A 51 11.98 4.10 7.60
N GLY A 52 12.36 2.83 7.70
CA GLY A 52 11.53 1.85 8.40
C GLY A 52 11.79 0.42 8.00
N LEU A 53 12.44 -0.30 8.92
CA LEU A 53 12.64 -1.76 8.99
C LEU A 53 11.32 -2.50 9.20
N PHE A 54 10.34 -2.30 8.31
CA PHE A 54 9.14 -3.10 8.33
C PHE A 54 9.19 -4.13 7.21
N SER A 55 9.23 -5.41 7.60
CA SER A 55 9.16 -6.52 6.67
C SER A 55 7.77 -6.58 6.06
N CYS A 56 7.67 -6.25 4.78
CA CYS A 56 6.46 -6.37 3.99
C CYS A 56 6.79 -7.17 2.73
N PRO A 57 6.15 -8.33 2.49
CA PRO A 57 6.48 -9.20 1.36
C PRO A 57 6.07 -8.63 0.00
N TYR A 58 5.35 -7.51 -0.01
CA TYR A 58 5.00 -6.78 -1.23
C TYR A 58 6.00 -5.67 -1.57
N ARG A 59 7.05 -5.46 -0.75
CA ARG A 59 8.09 -4.45 -0.95
C ARG A 59 9.36 -5.10 -1.48
N ILE A 60 9.95 -4.50 -2.52
CA ILE A 60 11.27 -4.84 -3.03
C ILE A 60 12.14 -3.58 -3.10
N SER A 61 13.44 -3.75 -2.95
CA SER A 61 14.42 -2.68 -3.21
C SER A 61 14.86 -2.73 -4.67
N PHE A 62 14.96 -1.58 -5.32
CA PHE A 62 15.45 -1.44 -6.70
C PHE A 62 16.34 -0.20 -6.80
N GLY A 63 17.66 -0.42 -6.82
CA GLY A 63 18.64 0.65 -6.65
C GLY A 63 18.41 1.38 -5.32
N ASP A 64 18.41 2.72 -5.37
CA ASP A 64 18.16 3.59 -4.20
C ASP A 64 16.66 3.80 -3.90
N ARG A 65 15.78 3.14 -4.66
CA ARG A 65 14.32 3.25 -4.51
C ARG A 65 13.73 1.97 -3.95
N GLN A 66 12.49 2.09 -3.50
CA GLN A 66 11.69 0.93 -3.10
C GLN A 66 10.40 0.89 -3.88
N ILE A 67 10.00 -0.33 -4.20
CA ILE A 67 8.84 -0.62 -5.01
C ILE A 67 7.87 -1.43 -4.16
N CYS A 68 6.59 -1.13 -4.26
CA CYS A 68 5.51 -1.86 -3.61
C CYS A 68 4.51 -2.37 -4.65
N PHE A 69 4.19 -3.66 -4.56
CA PHE A 69 3.20 -4.34 -5.39
C PHE A 69 1.98 -4.80 -4.59
N CYS A 70 1.72 -4.20 -3.43
CA CYS A 70 0.56 -4.54 -2.61
C CYS A 70 -0.72 -4.17 -3.38
N PRO A 71 -1.56 -5.14 -3.77
CA PRO A 71 -2.77 -4.85 -4.57
C PRO A 71 -3.74 -3.92 -3.83
N VAL A 72 -3.89 -4.12 -2.52
CA VAL A 72 -4.71 -3.23 -1.67
C VAL A 72 -4.17 -1.80 -1.68
N HIS A 73 -2.89 -1.58 -1.46
CA HIS A 73 -2.35 -0.22 -1.49
C HIS A 73 -2.50 0.39 -2.89
N TYR A 74 -2.25 -0.38 -3.95
CA TYR A 74 -2.42 0.11 -5.31
C TYR A 74 -3.86 0.52 -5.59
N TYR A 75 -4.83 -0.29 -5.20
CA TYR A 75 -6.25 0.02 -5.31
C TYR A 75 -6.59 1.32 -4.58
N LEU A 76 -6.17 1.45 -3.32
CA LEU A 76 -6.46 2.62 -2.50
C LEU A 76 -5.85 3.91 -3.08
N TYR A 77 -4.61 3.86 -3.57
CA TYR A 77 -3.96 5.00 -4.22
C TYR A 77 -4.60 5.35 -5.58
N SER A 78 -4.93 4.33 -6.39
CA SER A 78 -5.55 4.53 -7.71
C SER A 78 -6.98 5.05 -7.62
N ALA A 79 -7.75 4.59 -6.61
CA ALA A 79 -9.11 5.05 -6.34
C ALA A 79 -9.14 6.40 -5.59
N GLY A 80 -7.99 6.98 -5.24
CA GLY A 80 -7.90 8.30 -4.64
C GLY A 80 -8.11 8.36 -3.13
N PHE A 81 -8.17 7.22 -2.42
CA PHE A 81 -8.30 7.17 -0.96
C PHE A 81 -7.10 7.77 -0.20
N PHE A 82 -5.96 7.91 -0.87
CA PHE A 82 -4.73 8.51 -0.32
C PHE A 82 -4.31 9.80 -1.03
N LYS A 83 -5.20 10.43 -1.81
CA LYS A 83 -4.95 11.79 -2.31
C LYS A 83 -5.19 12.78 -1.18
N THR A 84 -4.12 13.23 -0.53
CA THR A 84 -4.17 14.41 0.33
C THR A 84 -3.04 15.36 -0.05
N ILE A 85 -3.48 16.47 -0.67
CA ILE A 85 -2.97 17.86 -0.62
C ILE A 85 -1.52 18.10 -1.03
#